data_AF-A0A4Y9SRF3-F1
#
_entry.id   AF-A0A4Y9SRF3-F1
#
_cell.length_a   1.000
_cell.length_b   1.000
_cell.length_c   1.000
_cell.angle_alpha   90.00
_cell.angle_beta   90.00
_cell.angle_gamma   90.00
#
_symmetry.space_group_name_H-M   'P 1'
#
loop_
_entity.id
_entity.type
_entity.pdbx_description
1 polymer ?
#
loop_
_entity_poly.entity_id
_entity_poly.type
_entity_poly.pdbx_seq_one_letter_code
_entity_poly.pdbx_strand_id
1 'polypeptide(L)'
;FGLVSALGLVLLAAPVAQTEAILAALAPHLRPGTVVTDAGSTKTDVVTAARRALGDKIAQFVPGHPIAGRETNGPDAAIANLYAGKKVVLTALEENAAGDIERVAAAWRACGAVIHRLTPREHDKVFASVSHLPHLLAYALVDDIAKKPHADLLFQYAASGFRDFTRIAGSSPEMWRDISLANQAALLTELDAYMAQLTALRAHLAAGDGAALEQVYSNAQRARHLWIKAIEAAEAPPSPDKE
;
A
#
# COMPACT_ATOMS: atom_id res chain seq x y z
N PHE A 1 19.31 -9.59 6.76
CA PHE A 1 20.60 -9.54 6.06
C PHE A 1 20.61 -8.34 5.13
N GLY A 2 21.39 -7.31 5.44
CA GLY A 2 21.51 -6.09 4.61
C GLY A 2 22.87 -6.05 3.92
N LEU A 3 22.89 -5.91 2.60
CA LEU A 3 24.10 -5.65 1.82
C LEU A 3 24.47 -4.16 1.98
N VAL A 4 25.70 -3.87 2.39
CA VAL A 4 26.26 -2.52 2.42
C VAL A 4 27.32 -2.44 1.32
N SER A 5 27.04 -1.67 0.26
CA SER A 5 28.06 -1.31 -0.75
C SER A 5 28.84 -0.06 -0.31
N ALA A 6 29.95 0.23 -0.98
CA ALA A 6 30.89 1.31 -0.64
C ALA A 6 30.31 2.75 -0.65
N LEU A 7 29.05 2.94 -1.06
CA LEU A 7 28.26 4.18 -0.92
C LEU A 7 26.89 3.86 -0.29
N GLY A 8 26.95 3.16 0.85
CA GLY A 8 25.90 2.30 1.43
C GLY A 8 24.47 2.82 1.34
N LEU A 9 23.67 2.13 0.53
CA LEU A 9 22.21 2.16 0.60
C LEU A 9 21.75 0.91 1.35
N VAL A 10 20.92 1.09 2.38
CA VAL A 10 20.31 -0.01 3.16
C VAL A 10 18.81 0.01 2.91
N LEU A 11 18.24 -1.09 2.40
CA LEU A 11 16.80 -1.28 2.26
C LEU A 11 16.25 -2.13 3.40
N LEU A 12 15.29 -1.59 4.14
CA LEU A 12 14.51 -2.33 5.13
C LEU A 12 13.28 -2.96 4.46
N ALA A 13 13.36 -4.28 4.24
CA ALA A 13 12.27 -5.09 3.69
C ALA A 13 11.68 -6.02 4.78
N ALA A 14 11.26 -5.42 5.90
CA ALA A 14 10.65 -6.10 7.04
C ALA A 14 9.26 -5.50 7.33
N PRO A 15 8.39 -6.20 8.09
CA PRO A 15 7.12 -5.64 8.53
C PRO A 15 7.30 -4.29 9.23
N VAL A 16 6.38 -3.35 8.99
CA VAL A 16 6.47 -1.98 9.51
C VAL A 16 6.61 -1.93 11.04
N ALA A 17 5.99 -2.87 11.75
CA ALA A 17 6.07 -3.00 13.20
C ALA A 17 7.50 -3.28 13.72
N GLN A 18 8.41 -3.78 12.89
CA GLN A 18 9.80 -4.07 13.26
C GLN A 18 10.76 -2.92 12.98
N THR A 19 10.29 -1.84 12.33
CA THR A 19 11.12 -0.73 11.86
C THR A 19 11.94 -0.11 12.99
N GLU A 20 11.32 0.20 14.14
CA GLU A 20 12.01 0.86 15.25
C GLU A 20 13.17 0.00 15.79
N ALA A 21 12.91 -1.29 16.06
CA ALA A 21 13.90 -2.22 16.58
C ALA A 21 15.07 -2.41 15.61
N ILE A 22 14.78 -2.54 14.31
CA ILE A 22 15.80 -2.68 13.26
C ILE A 22 16.65 -1.42 13.16
N LEU A 23 16.02 -0.24 13.10
CA LEU A 23 16.74 1.03 13.02
C LEU A 23 17.58 1.28 14.28
N ALA A 24 17.08 0.95 15.47
CA ALA A 24 17.82 1.08 16.72
C ALA A 24 19.06 0.19 16.75
N ALA A 25 18.94 -1.05 16.26
CA ALA A 25 20.09 -1.96 16.12
C ALA A 25 21.09 -1.48 15.05
N LEU A 26 20.60 -0.83 13.99
CA LEU A 26 21.43 -0.33 12.89
C LEU A 26 22.17 0.98 13.25
N ALA A 27 21.55 1.83 14.07
CA ALA A 27 21.99 3.19 14.35
C ALA A 27 23.46 3.32 14.80
N PRO A 28 24.01 2.45 15.69
CA PRO A 28 25.42 2.51 16.09
C PRO A 28 26.40 2.24 14.93
N HIS A 29 25.95 1.54 13.90
CA HIS A 29 26.78 1.10 12.77
C HIS A 29 26.66 2.00 11.53
N LEU A 30 25.71 2.94 11.52
CA LEU A 30 25.55 3.89 10.42
C LEU A 30 26.72 4.88 10.37
N ARG A 31 27.46 4.83 9.26
CA ARG A 31 28.51 5.78 8.90
C ARG A 31 27.92 7.04 8.27
N PRO A 32 28.60 8.19 8.34
CA PRO A 32 28.24 9.37 7.55
C PRO A 32 28.10 9.02 6.06
N GLY A 33 27.05 9.54 5.41
CA GLY A 33 26.76 9.29 4.00
C GLY A 33 26.08 7.96 3.66
N THR A 34 25.78 7.12 4.67
CA THR A 34 24.91 5.94 4.50
C THR A 34 23.46 6.41 4.37
N VAL A 35 22.73 5.91 3.37
CA VAL A 35 21.29 6.17 3.21
C VAL A 35 20.53 4.90 3.58
N VAL A 36 19.51 5.03 4.42
CA VAL A 36 18.59 3.95 4.80
C VAL A 36 17.23 4.28 4.18
N THR A 37 16.57 3.28 3.62
CA THR A 37 15.21 3.38 3.07
C THR A 37 14.41 2.15 3.46
N ASP A 38 13.10 2.15 3.25
CA ASP A 38 12.20 1.05 3.55
C ASP A 38 11.30 0.72 2.36
N ALA A 39 10.49 -0.34 2.53
CA ALA A 39 9.45 -0.74 1.60
C ALA A 39 8.09 -0.94 2.29
N GLY A 40 7.88 -0.35 3.47
CA GLY A 40 6.69 -0.55 4.30
C GLY A 40 5.41 0.03 3.68
N SER A 41 4.26 -0.55 4.01
CA SER A 41 2.97 -0.13 3.45
C SER A 41 2.33 1.08 4.13
N THR A 42 2.89 1.55 5.24
CA THR A 42 2.50 2.75 5.99
C THR A 42 3.74 3.64 6.19
N LYS A 43 3.56 4.95 6.37
CA LYS A 43 4.71 5.89 6.39
C LYS A 43 4.77 6.78 7.62
N THR A 44 3.64 7.21 8.21
CA THR A 44 3.67 8.09 9.39
C THR A 44 4.24 7.36 10.62
N ASP A 45 3.85 6.11 10.85
CA ASP A 45 4.37 5.27 11.94
C ASP A 45 5.86 4.94 11.72
N VAL A 46 6.24 4.59 10.49
CA VAL A 46 7.62 4.31 10.09
C VAL A 46 8.52 5.53 10.32
N VAL A 47 8.05 6.72 9.96
CA VAL A 47 8.78 7.97 10.22
C VAL A 47 8.86 8.25 11.73
N THR A 48 7.81 8.00 12.49
CA THR A 48 7.82 8.15 13.95
C THR A 48 8.84 7.22 14.61
N ALA A 49 8.86 5.95 14.21
CA ALA A 49 9.82 4.95 14.63
C ALA A 49 11.26 5.37 14.27
N ALA A 50 11.47 5.83 13.03
CA ALA A 50 12.78 6.28 12.58
C ALA A 50 13.31 7.48 13.37
N ARG A 51 12.45 8.45 13.69
CA ARG A 51 12.82 9.61 14.51
C ARG A 51 13.29 9.18 15.91
N ARG A 52 12.59 8.24 16.54
CA ARG A 52 12.97 7.70 17.85
C ARG A 52 14.29 6.92 17.80
N ALA A 53 14.44 6.06 16.80
CA ALA A 53 15.58 5.16 16.70
C ALA A 53 16.88 5.84 16.22
N LEU A 54 16.78 6.82 15.33
CA LEU A 54 17.95 7.44 14.69
C LEU A 54 18.37 8.76 15.33
N GLY A 55 17.47 9.47 16.01
CA GLY A 55 17.75 10.78 16.62
C GLY A 55 18.40 11.73 15.61
N ASP A 56 19.61 12.21 15.92
CA ASP A 56 20.39 13.13 15.08
C ASP A 56 20.77 12.55 13.70
N LYS A 57 20.63 11.23 13.49
CA LYS A 57 20.87 10.56 12.20
C LYS A 57 19.61 10.47 11.33
N ILE A 58 18.49 11.10 11.70
CA ILE A 58 17.23 11.03 10.94
C ILE A 58 17.37 11.43 9.46
N ALA A 59 18.25 12.38 9.15
CA ALA A 59 18.53 12.81 7.78
C ALA A 59 18.99 11.66 6.86
N GLN A 60 19.53 10.59 7.43
CA GLN A 60 19.97 9.39 6.71
C GLN A 60 18.83 8.45 6.31
N PHE A 61 17.59 8.67 6.78
CA PHE A 61 16.45 7.83 6.46
C PHE A 61 15.52 8.49 5.45
N VAL A 62 15.37 7.87 4.27
CA VAL A 62 14.49 8.30 3.19
C VAL A 62 13.40 7.23 3.02
N PRO A 63 12.17 7.45 3.52
CA PRO A 63 11.14 6.42 3.50
C PRO A 63 10.59 6.17 2.09
N GLY A 64 10.23 4.91 1.83
CA GLY A 64 9.74 4.43 0.54
C GLY A 64 8.62 3.40 0.66
N HIS A 65 7.79 3.31 -0.38
CA HIS A 65 6.78 2.27 -0.51
C HIS A 65 6.63 1.87 -1.99
N PRO A 66 7.14 0.69 -2.38
CA PRO A 66 6.84 0.13 -3.70
C PRO A 66 5.39 -0.37 -3.75
N ILE A 67 4.61 0.16 -4.68
CA ILE A 67 3.20 -0.21 -4.88
C ILE A 67 3.15 -1.41 -5.82
N ALA A 68 3.73 -2.50 -5.33
CA ALA A 68 3.86 -3.77 -6.02
C ALA A 68 3.86 -4.89 -4.98
N GLY A 69 2.97 -5.86 -5.15
CA GLY A 69 2.86 -7.01 -4.26
C GLY A 69 1.92 -8.06 -4.82
N ARG A 70 2.08 -9.29 -4.32
CA ARG A 70 1.14 -10.39 -4.51
C ARG A 70 0.67 -10.88 -3.15
N GLU A 71 -0.40 -11.66 -3.13
CA GLU A 71 -0.89 -12.34 -1.92
C GLU A 71 0.10 -13.38 -1.36
N THR A 72 1.05 -13.84 -2.17
CA THR A 72 2.10 -14.80 -1.80
C THR A 72 3.32 -14.11 -1.15
N ASN A 73 3.85 -14.72 -0.08
CA ASN A 73 4.93 -14.16 0.74
C ASN A 73 6.16 -15.09 0.78
N GLY A 74 7.31 -14.54 1.19
CA GLY A 74 8.56 -15.29 1.38
C GLY A 74 9.54 -15.16 0.20
N PRO A 75 10.81 -15.56 0.39
CA PRO A 75 11.86 -15.41 -0.63
C PRO A 75 11.58 -16.23 -1.90
N ASP A 76 10.91 -17.38 -1.77
CA ASP A 76 10.54 -18.23 -2.92
C ASP A 76 9.47 -17.59 -3.82
N ALA A 77 8.76 -16.58 -3.32
CA ALA A 77 7.78 -15.80 -4.09
C ALA A 77 8.41 -14.58 -4.80
N ALA A 78 9.74 -14.42 -4.74
CA ALA A 78 10.43 -13.28 -5.35
C ALA A 78 10.33 -13.30 -6.88
N ILE A 79 10.06 -12.13 -7.47
CA ILE A 79 9.92 -11.94 -8.91
C ILE A 79 10.93 -10.88 -9.36
N ALA A 80 11.82 -11.24 -10.29
CA ALA A 80 12.92 -10.38 -10.72
C ALA A 80 12.46 -9.02 -11.27
N ASN A 81 11.32 -8.99 -11.96
CA ASN A 81 10.74 -7.79 -12.56
C ASN A 81 9.51 -7.26 -11.82
N LEU A 82 9.36 -7.57 -10.51
CA LEU A 82 8.18 -7.18 -9.71
C LEU A 82 7.85 -5.69 -9.80
N TYR A 83 8.89 -4.84 -9.85
CA TYR A 83 8.76 -3.38 -9.78
C TYR A 83 8.71 -2.70 -11.16
N ALA A 84 8.88 -3.44 -12.25
CA ALA A 84 8.88 -2.88 -13.60
C ALA A 84 7.53 -2.22 -13.94
N GLY A 85 7.55 -0.93 -14.28
CA GLY A 85 6.35 -0.13 -14.55
C GLY A 85 5.48 0.12 -13.31
N LYS A 86 5.90 -0.31 -12.11
CA LYS A 86 5.13 -0.11 -10.87
C LYS A 86 5.52 1.20 -10.20
N LYS A 87 4.57 1.79 -9.50
CA LYS A 87 4.79 3.03 -8.75
C LYS A 87 5.61 2.74 -7.50
N VAL A 88 6.57 3.60 -7.18
CA VAL A 88 7.17 3.70 -5.84
C VAL A 88 6.92 5.09 -5.32
N VAL A 89 6.35 5.19 -4.12
CA VAL A 89 6.17 6.48 -3.45
C VAL A 89 7.33 6.71 -2.50
N LEU A 90 8.06 7.80 -2.69
CA LEU A 90 9.04 8.30 -1.73
C LEU A 90 8.40 9.38 -0.87
N THR A 91 8.52 9.27 0.45
CA THR A 91 7.99 10.26 1.39
C THR A 91 9.13 10.95 2.13
N ALA A 92 9.95 11.67 1.36
CA ALA A 92 11.12 12.37 1.88
C ALA A 92 10.74 13.31 3.03
N LEU A 93 11.65 13.37 4.02
CA LEU A 93 11.57 14.24 5.19
C LEU A 93 12.23 15.58 4.87
N GLU A 94 11.90 16.59 5.67
CA GLU A 94 12.51 17.93 5.56
C GLU A 94 14.03 17.89 5.76
N GLU A 95 14.51 16.94 6.58
CA GLU A 95 15.93 16.75 6.88
C GLU A 95 16.70 16.04 5.76
N ASN A 96 16.02 15.43 4.78
CA ASN A 96 16.71 14.67 3.75
C ASN A 96 17.33 15.59 2.70
N ALA A 97 18.64 15.42 2.46
CA ALA A 97 19.32 16.10 1.36
C ALA A 97 18.80 15.60 0.00
N ALA A 98 18.71 16.50 -0.99
CA ALA A 98 18.24 16.16 -2.34
C ALA A 98 19.05 15.01 -2.98
N GLY A 99 20.35 14.92 -2.70
CA GLY A 99 21.21 13.84 -3.19
C GLY A 99 20.85 12.46 -2.63
N ASP A 100 20.46 12.38 -1.35
CA ASP A 100 20.08 11.11 -0.71
C ASP A 100 18.72 10.64 -1.21
N ILE A 101 17.79 11.58 -1.39
CA ILE A 101 16.49 11.33 -2.02
C ILE A 101 16.67 10.77 -3.43
N GLU A 102 17.50 11.40 -4.27
CA GLU A 102 17.75 10.90 -5.62
C GLU A 102 18.53 9.59 -5.64
N ARG A 103 19.37 9.30 -4.64
CA ARG A 103 20.02 7.98 -4.53
C ARG A 103 18.99 6.86 -4.35
N VAL A 104 17.99 7.06 -3.49
CA VAL A 104 16.88 6.09 -3.33
C VAL A 104 16.02 6.01 -4.59
N ALA A 105 15.69 7.16 -5.19
CA ALA A 105 14.92 7.20 -6.43
C ALA A 105 15.62 6.47 -7.58
N ALA A 106 16.94 6.68 -7.74
CA ALA A 106 17.75 6.00 -8.76
C ALA A 106 17.80 4.49 -8.55
N ALA A 107 17.90 4.01 -7.31
CA ALA A 107 17.85 2.58 -7.00
C ALA A 107 16.51 1.96 -7.45
N TRP A 108 15.38 2.61 -7.15
CA TRP A 108 14.07 2.12 -7.59
C TRP A 108 13.87 2.23 -9.11
N ARG A 109 14.36 3.29 -9.76
CA ARG A 109 14.34 3.40 -11.24
C ARG A 109 15.18 2.31 -11.91
N ALA A 110 16.31 1.91 -11.31
CA ALA A 110 17.11 0.79 -11.80
C ALA A 110 16.35 -0.55 -11.75
N CYS A 111 15.34 -0.68 -10.89
CA CYS A 111 14.39 -1.80 -10.87
C CYS A 111 13.21 -1.62 -11.85
N GLY A 112 13.23 -0.59 -12.70
CA GLY A 112 12.18 -0.29 -13.68
C GLY A 112 10.96 0.43 -13.11
N ALA A 113 11.05 0.97 -11.89
CA ALA A 113 9.90 1.56 -11.21
C ALA A 113 9.70 3.06 -11.55
N VAL A 114 8.46 3.53 -11.39
CA VAL A 114 8.03 4.92 -11.61
C VAL A 114 7.96 5.64 -10.27
N ILE A 115 8.76 6.70 -10.09
CA ILE A 115 8.87 7.41 -8.82
C ILE A 115 7.78 8.46 -8.67
N HIS A 116 7.04 8.37 -7.56
CA HIS A 116 6.09 9.35 -7.08
C HIS A 116 6.53 9.90 -5.72
N ARG A 117 6.00 11.06 -5.34
CA ARG A 117 6.33 11.74 -4.09
C ARG A 117 5.04 12.16 -3.39
N LEU A 118 4.94 11.87 -2.10
CA LEU A 118 3.87 12.31 -1.21
C LEU A 118 4.48 12.66 0.14
N THR A 119 3.82 13.48 0.94
CA THR A 119 4.15 13.51 2.37
C THR A 119 3.77 12.18 3.04
N PRO A 120 4.37 11.80 4.18
CA PRO A 120 3.97 10.59 4.91
C PRO A 120 2.47 10.54 5.24
N ARG A 121 1.89 11.69 5.60
CA ARG A 121 0.46 11.82 5.93
C ARG A 121 -0.44 11.68 4.70
N GLU A 122 -0.07 12.28 3.56
CA GLU A 122 -0.83 12.13 2.32
C GLU A 122 -0.77 10.69 1.81
N HIS A 123 0.40 10.06 1.88
CA HIS A 123 0.56 8.64 1.58
C HIS A 123 -0.44 7.79 2.38
N ASP A 124 -0.43 7.93 3.71
CA ASP A 124 -1.27 7.10 4.56
C ASP A 124 -2.77 7.33 4.33
N LYS A 125 -3.18 8.58 4.05
CA LYS A 125 -4.57 8.88 3.66
C LYS A 125 -4.95 8.22 2.32
N VAL A 126 -4.10 8.35 1.31
CA VAL A 126 -4.36 7.76 -0.02
C VAL A 126 -4.48 6.24 0.11
N PHE A 127 -3.50 5.58 0.75
CA PHE A 127 -3.49 4.13 0.85
C PHE A 127 -4.50 3.57 1.85
N ALA A 128 -4.96 4.34 2.83
CA ALA A 128 -6.14 3.97 3.63
C ALA A 128 -7.35 3.73 2.72
N SER A 129 -7.62 4.64 1.78
CA SER A 129 -8.77 4.57 0.89
C SER A 129 -8.62 3.52 -0.22
N VAL A 130 -7.47 3.52 -0.91
CA VAL A 130 -7.31 2.70 -2.13
C VAL A 130 -6.66 1.33 -1.91
N SER A 131 -6.23 1.01 -0.69
CA SER A 131 -5.55 -0.26 -0.38
C SER A 131 -6.04 -0.89 0.94
N HIS A 132 -5.95 -0.17 2.06
CA HIS A 132 -6.19 -0.76 3.38
C HIS A 132 -7.66 -1.05 3.64
N LEU A 133 -8.55 -0.10 3.32
CA LEU A 133 -10.00 -0.29 3.43
C LEU A 133 -10.46 -1.46 2.54
N PRO A 134 -10.09 -1.56 1.24
CA PRO A 134 -10.41 -2.73 0.42
C PRO A 134 -10.02 -4.07 1.06
N HIS A 135 -8.83 -4.17 1.64
CA HIS A 135 -8.41 -5.41 2.33
C HIS A 135 -9.26 -5.69 3.57
N LEU A 136 -9.51 -4.68 4.40
CA LEU A 136 -10.35 -4.82 5.60
C LEU A 136 -11.76 -5.31 5.24
N LEU A 137 -12.37 -4.75 4.19
CA LEU A 137 -13.69 -5.15 3.71
C LEU A 137 -13.69 -6.56 3.12
N ALA A 138 -12.65 -6.94 2.39
CA ALA A 138 -12.52 -8.30 1.86
C ALA A 138 -12.40 -9.34 2.98
N TYR A 139 -11.58 -9.09 4.01
CA TYR A 139 -11.49 -9.96 5.18
C TYR A 139 -12.83 -10.06 5.91
N ALA A 140 -13.50 -8.93 6.15
CA ALA A 140 -14.80 -8.91 6.84
C ALA A 140 -15.87 -9.72 6.08
N LEU A 141 -15.93 -9.60 4.76
CA LEU A 141 -16.89 -10.34 3.93
C LEU A 141 -16.62 -11.85 3.96
N VAL A 142 -15.37 -12.26 3.80
CA VAL A 142 -15.01 -13.70 3.80
C VAL A 142 -15.25 -14.32 5.18
N ASP A 143 -14.86 -13.62 6.25
CA ASP A 143 -15.05 -14.07 7.63
C ASP A 143 -16.54 -14.17 8.01
N ASP A 144 -17.39 -13.23 7.56
CA ASP A 144 -18.85 -13.31 7.74
C ASP A 144 -19.43 -14.56 7.07
N ILE A 145 -19.06 -14.83 5.81
CA ILE A 145 -19.56 -15.99 5.08
C ILE A 145 -19.08 -17.30 5.73
N ALA A 146 -17.81 -17.36 6.14
CA ALA A 146 -17.24 -18.54 6.78
C ALA A 146 -17.92 -18.90 8.11
N LYS A 147 -18.52 -17.91 8.80
CA LYS A 147 -19.25 -18.10 10.06
C LYS A 147 -20.72 -18.52 9.88
N LYS A 148 -21.23 -18.57 8.64
CA LYS A 148 -22.63 -18.96 8.40
C LYS A 148 -22.81 -20.48 8.51
N PRO A 149 -23.96 -20.97 9.01
CA PRO A 149 -24.21 -22.42 9.14
C PRO A 149 -24.14 -23.20 7.82
N HIS A 150 -24.30 -22.52 6.68
CA HIS A 150 -24.29 -23.09 5.32
C HIS A 150 -23.12 -22.54 4.48
N ALA A 151 -21.99 -22.22 5.10
CA ALA A 151 -20.81 -21.65 4.44
C ALA A 151 -20.34 -22.48 3.24
N ASP A 152 -20.30 -23.81 3.35
CA ASP A 152 -19.89 -24.70 2.25
C ASP A 152 -20.74 -24.50 1.00
N LEU A 153 -22.05 -24.35 1.18
CA LEU A 153 -22.98 -24.07 0.09
C LEU A 153 -22.70 -22.69 -0.52
N LEU A 154 -22.47 -21.66 0.31
CA LEU A 154 -22.18 -20.31 -0.17
C LEU A 154 -20.88 -20.29 -1.00
N PHE A 155 -19.83 -20.98 -0.52
CA PHE A 155 -18.56 -21.07 -1.24
C PHE A 155 -18.65 -21.93 -2.49
N GLN A 156 -19.51 -22.95 -2.53
CA GLN A 156 -19.75 -23.74 -3.75
C GLN A 156 -20.30 -22.90 -4.91
N TYR A 157 -21.13 -21.89 -4.62
CA TYR A 157 -21.70 -20.98 -5.62
C TYR A 157 -20.92 -19.67 -5.78
N ALA A 158 -19.81 -19.50 -5.07
CA ALA A 158 -18.94 -18.35 -5.23
C ALA A 158 -18.28 -18.38 -6.62
N ALA A 159 -18.62 -17.40 -7.46
CA ALA A 159 -18.15 -17.31 -8.84
C ALA A 159 -16.99 -16.29 -9.00
N SER A 160 -16.66 -15.95 -10.25
CA SER A 160 -15.56 -15.03 -10.60
C SER A 160 -15.64 -13.68 -9.88
N GLY A 161 -16.83 -13.08 -9.76
CA GLY A 161 -16.99 -11.80 -9.06
C GLY A 161 -16.62 -11.87 -7.57
N PHE A 162 -16.99 -12.96 -6.88
CA PHE A 162 -16.58 -13.18 -5.50
C PHE A 162 -15.07 -13.42 -5.41
N ARG A 163 -14.54 -14.27 -6.29
CA ARG A 163 -13.10 -14.57 -6.35
C ARG A 163 -12.26 -13.31 -6.53
N ASP A 164 -12.64 -12.43 -7.44
CA ASP A 164 -11.86 -11.21 -7.74
C ASP A 164 -11.92 -10.21 -6.58
N PHE A 165 -13.11 -10.01 -5.99
CA PHE A 165 -13.29 -9.09 -4.87
C PHE A 165 -12.57 -9.57 -3.60
N THR A 166 -12.54 -10.89 -3.37
CA THR A 166 -12.00 -11.49 -2.14
C THR A 166 -10.57 -12.02 -2.29
N ARG A 167 -9.96 -11.98 -3.49
CA ARG A 167 -8.57 -12.43 -3.72
C ARG A 167 -7.60 -11.89 -2.66
N ILE A 168 -7.77 -10.62 -2.30
CA ILE A 168 -6.90 -9.92 -1.36
C ILE A 168 -7.07 -10.35 0.10
N ALA A 169 -8.17 -11.02 0.46
CA ALA A 169 -8.34 -11.66 1.77
C ALA A 169 -7.48 -12.92 1.94
N GLY A 170 -6.81 -13.39 0.88
CA GLY A 170 -5.80 -14.46 0.96
C GLY A 170 -4.40 -13.97 1.37
N SER A 171 -4.24 -12.68 1.68
CA SER A 171 -2.95 -12.10 2.09
C SER A 171 -2.55 -12.49 3.53
N SER A 172 -1.32 -12.18 3.96
CA SER A 172 -0.85 -12.49 5.33
C SER A 172 -1.69 -11.75 6.39
N PRO A 173 -2.31 -12.47 7.35
CA PRO A 173 -3.06 -11.85 8.45
C PRO A 173 -2.20 -10.96 9.35
N GLU A 174 -0.97 -11.38 9.65
CA GLU A 174 -0.06 -10.65 10.54
C GLU A 174 0.37 -9.32 9.92
N MET A 175 0.71 -9.32 8.63
CA MET A 175 1.07 -8.11 7.90
C MET A 175 -0.10 -7.12 7.87
N TRP A 176 -1.31 -7.60 7.55
CA TRP A 176 -2.49 -6.74 7.45
C TRP A 176 -2.98 -6.24 8.81
N ARG A 177 -2.84 -7.03 9.88
CA ARG A 177 -3.01 -6.55 11.26
C ARG A 177 -2.09 -5.35 11.53
N ASP A 178 -0.80 -5.49 11.24
CA ASP A 178 0.18 -4.44 11.51
C ASP A 178 -0.11 -3.17 10.68
N ILE A 179 -0.48 -3.31 9.40
CA ILE A 179 -0.90 -2.20 8.54
C ILE A 179 -2.14 -1.49 9.11
N SER A 180 -3.17 -2.25 9.50
CA SER A 180 -4.41 -1.70 10.05
C SER A 180 -4.17 -0.93 11.34
N LEU A 181 -3.30 -1.42 12.23
CA LEU A 181 -2.95 -0.74 13.48
C LEU A 181 -2.06 0.48 13.23
N ALA A 182 -1.07 0.37 12.34
CA ALA A 182 -0.15 1.45 11.99
C ALA A 182 -0.86 2.65 11.35
N ASN A 183 -1.90 2.42 10.54
CA ASN A 183 -2.67 3.47 9.88
C ASN A 183 -4.13 3.57 10.40
N GLN A 184 -4.35 3.25 11.68
CA GLN A 184 -5.68 3.12 12.27
C GLN A 184 -6.54 4.38 12.08
N ALA A 185 -6.00 5.57 12.34
CA ALA A 185 -6.78 6.81 12.30
C ALA A 185 -7.33 7.11 10.89
N ALA A 186 -6.51 6.96 9.84
CA ALA A 186 -6.96 7.16 8.47
C ALA A 186 -7.91 6.03 8.04
N LEU A 187 -7.61 4.78 8.42
CA LEU A 187 -8.46 3.64 8.10
C LEU A 187 -9.85 3.74 8.75
N LEU A 188 -9.95 4.20 10.00
CA LEU A 188 -11.24 4.45 10.66
C LEU A 188 -12.04 5.54 9.93
N THR A 189 -11.39 6.62 9.50
CA THR A 189 -12.05 7.68 8.72
C THR A 189 -12.67 7.12 7.43
N GLU A 190 -11.92 6.29 6.70
CA GLU A 190 -12.41 5.67 5.47
C GLU A 190 -13.49 4.61 5.74
N LEU A 191 -13.37 3.85 6.85
CA LEU A 191 -14.36 2.87 7.26
C LEU A 191 -15.70 3.53 7.62
N ASP A 192 -15.69 4.62 8.38
CA ASP A 192 -16.90 5.36 8.75
C ASP A 192 -17.60 5.93 7.51
N ALA A 193 -16.84 6.49 6.57
CA ALA A 193 -17.36 6.97 5.30
C ALA A 193 -18.01 5.83 4.48
N TYR A 194 -17.38 4.65 4.46
CA TYR A 194 -17.92 3.47 3.78
C TYR A 194 -19.18 2.92 4.46
N MET A 195 -19.23 2.89 5.79
CA MET A 195 -20.42 2.50 6.55
C MET A 195 -21.61 3.43 6.28
N ALA A 196 -21.36 4.74 6.13
CA ALA A 196 -22.39 5.69 5.73
C ALA A 196 -22.92 5.38 4.31
N GLN A 197 -22.06 5.04 3.36
CA GLN A 197 -22.46 4.61 2.01
C GLN A 197 -23.31 3.33 2.04
N LEU A 198 -22.90 2.32 2.82
CA LEU A 198 -23.68 1.09 2.99
C LEU A 198 -25.04 1.35 3.65
N THR A 199 -25.10 2.27 4.60
CA THR A 199 -26.35 2.65 5.27
C THR A 199 -27.33 3.30 4.27
N ALA A 200 -26.83 4.17 3.40
CA ALA A 200 -27.63 4.78 2.33
C ALA A 200 -28.14 3.72 1.33
N LEU A 201 -27.25 2.85 0.83
CA LEU A 201 -27.63 1.75 -0.08
C LEU A 201 -28.68 0.81 0.54
N ARG A 202 -28.51 0.47 1.83
CA ARG A 202 -29.50 -0.32 2.57
C ARG A 202 -30.86 0.38 2.61
N ALA A 203 -30.89 1.69 2.84
CA ALA A 203 -32.14 2.45 2.89
C ALA A 203 -32.86 2.45 1.53
N HIS A 204 -32.13 2.70 0.42
CA HIS A 204 -32.69 2.63 -0.92
C HIS A 204 -33.22 1.23 -1.25
N LEU A 205 -32.48 0.18 -0.88
CA LEU A 205 -32.90 -1.21 -1.07
C LEU A 205 -34.17 -1.54 -0.29
N ALA A 206 -34.24 -1.14 0.99
CA ALA A 206 -35.40 -1.39 1.84
C ALA A 206 -36.66 -0.64 1.37
N ALA A 207 -36.48 0.53 0.75
CA ALA A 207 -37.57 1.30 0.15
C ALA A 207 -37.99 0.79 -1.25
N GLY A 208 -37.24 -0.14 -1.85
CA GLY A 208 -37.45 -0.53 -3.25
C GLY A 208 -37.16 0.61 -4.24
N ASP A 209 -36.32 1.58 -3.86
CA ASP A 209 -36.01 2.77 -4.65
C ASP A 209 -34.97 2.45 -5.74
N GLY A 210 -35.46 1.87 -6.84
CA GLY A 210 -34.61 1.48 -7.98
C GLY A 210 -33.88 2.65 -8.62
N ALA A 211 -34.50 3.83 -8.69
CA ALA A 211 -33.90 5.01 -9.30
C ALA A 211 -32.70 5.50 -8.48
N ALA A 212 -32.80 5.54 -7.15
CA ALA A 212 -31.68 5.92 -6.30
C ALA A 212 -30.54 4.91 -6.36
N LEU A 213 -30.84 3.60 -6.40
CA LEU A 213 -29.82 2.56 -6.58
C LEU A 213 -29.09 2.71 -7.91
N GLU A 214 -29.83 2.87 -9.01
CA GLU A 214 -29.25 3.07 -10.35
C GLU A 214 -28.34 4.31 -10.40
N GLN A 215 -28.73 5.38 -9.72
CA GLN A 215 -27.93 6.60 -9.64
C GLN A 215 -26.57 6.35 -8.95
N VAL A 216 -26.55 5.61 -7.84
CA VAL A 216 -25.31 5.26 -7.14
C VAL A 216 -24.43 4.36 -8.02
N TYR A 217 -25.02 3.35 -8.65
CA TYR A 217 -24.30 2.41 -9.51
C TYR A 217 -23.71 3.10 -10.75
N SER A 218 -24.47 3.99 -11.38
CA SER A 218 -24.02 4.78 -12.54
C SER A 218 -22.85 5.70 -12.18
N ASN A 219 -22.91 6.32 -10.99
CA ASN A 219 -21.81 7.15 -10.48
C ASN A 219 -20.54 6.32 -10.28
N ALA A 220 -20.64 5.15 -9.65
CA ALA A 220 -19.52 4.23 -9.43
C ALA A 220 -18.93 3.71 -10.77
N GLN A 221 -19.79 3.30 -11.71
CA GLN A 221 -19.38 2.84 -13.04
C GLN A 221 -18.59 3.92 -13.79
N ARG A 222 -19.12 5.15 -13.83
CA ARG A 222 -18.45 6.28 -14.49
C ARG A 222 -17.08 6.56 -13.87
N ALA A 223 -17.00 6.63 -12.55
CA ALA A 223 -15.73 6.85 -11.85
C ALA A 223 -14.71 5.75 -12.18
N ARG A 224 -15.14 4.48 -12.19
CA ARG A 224 -14.29 3.34 -12.56
C ARG A 224 -13.79 3.44 -14.01
N HIS A 225 -14.66 3.73 -14.97
CA HIS A 225 -14.26 3.85 -16.38
C HIS A 225 -13.28 4.99 -16.62
N LEU A 226 -13.47 6.13 -15.94
CA LEU A 226 -12.53 7.25 -16.02
C LEU A 226 -11.16 6.87 -15.45
N TRP A 227 -11.14 6.16 -14.33
CA TRP A 227 -9.89 5.68 -13.71
C TRP A 227 -9.14 4.70 -14.60
N ILE A 228 -9.82 3.71 -15.20
CA ILE A 228 -9.20 2.75 -16.14
C ILE A 228 -8.55 3.50 -17.30
N LYS A 229 -9.29 4.40 -17.95
CA LYS A 229 -8.76 5.20 -19.07
C LYS A 229 -7.55 6.03 -18.66
N ALA A 230 -7.57 6.62 -17.47
CA ALA A 230 -6.47 7.42 -16.97
C ALA A 230 -5.21 6.58 -16.67
N ILE A 231 -5.38 5.39 -16.11
CA ILE A 231 -4.25 4.50 -15.79
C ILE A 231 -3.69 3.81 -17.05
N GLU A 232 -4.54 3.28 -17.93
CA GLU A 232 -4.07 2.65 -19.18
C GLU A 232 -3.36 3.65 -20.10
N ALA A 233 -3.79 4.92 -20.11
CA ALA A 233 -3.08 5.99 -20.83
C ALA A 233 -1.75 6.38 -20.16
N ALA A 234 -1.64 6.27 -18.83
CA ALA A 234 -0.44 6.63 -18.07
C ALA A 234 0.58 5.48 -17.95
N GLU A 235 0.14 4.23 -18.09
CA GLU A 235 0.98 3.01 -18.01
C GLU A 235 1.34 2.44 -19.40
N ALA A 236 0.90 3.10 -20.50
CA ALA A 236 1.34 2.74 -21.84
C ALA A 236 2.86 2.95 -21.99
N PRO A 237 3.62 1.95 -22.46
CA PRO A 237 5.04 2.14 -22.75
C PRO A 237 5.20 3.25 -23.81
N PRO A 238 6.29 4.05 -23.76
CA PRO A 238 6.57 5.00 -24.82
C PRO A 238 6.59 4.27 -26.17
N SER A 239 5.92 4.86 -27.17
CA SER A 239 5.94 4.37 -28.55
C SER A 239 7.39 4.16 -28.99
N PRO A 240 7.75 3.03 -29.63
CA PRO A 240 9.11 2.78 -30.11
C PRO A 240 9.62 3.78 -31.15
N ASP A 241 8.75 4.63 -31.72
CA ASP A 241 9.13 5.55 -32.79
C ASP A 241 8.97 7.01 -32.38
N LYS A 242 10.11 7.67 -32.19
CA LYS A 242 10.48 8.97 -32.77
C LYS A 242 11.95 9.28 -32.42
N GLU A 243 12.85 8.71 -33.22
CA GLU A 243 14.12 9.39 -33.57
C GLU A 243 13.84 10.70 -34.32
#